data_AF-A0A162N5S0-F1
#
_entry.id   AF-A0A162N5S0-F1
#
_cell.length_a   1.000
_cell.length_b   1.000
_cell.length_c   1.000
_cell.angle_alpha   90.00
_cell.angle_beta   90.00
_cell.angle_gamma   90.00
#
_symmetry.space_group_name_H-M   'P 1'
#
loop_
_entity.id
_entity.type
_entity.pdbx_description
1 polymer ?
#
loop_
_entity_poly.entity_id
_entity_poly.type
_entity_poly.pdbx_seq_one_letter_code
_entity_poly.pdbx_strand_id
1 'polypeptide(L)'
;MNPESSLELRLPSHVPLEDDNYFLPPPTSAKGFSNPIYQPWERLVSRLPALIESRELQMEVQKLPVLSTGSLCSGLEWREAYVVLCFLANGYIWASSLPVDTLPPALSVPLLEVAGRLELPPVATYAGLVLWNYTNTKSNGFRPESLQVRYTFTGTSDEAWFYLISVAIEAEGRHVVQLVFSAMDNLETKDFLEAEDALAQIGKIIGKMNDILGRIHERCKPDVFYHRIRPFLRGSRGIPSLPRGVFYDQGDTKGEWRGYRGGSNGQSALFHFLDIVLG
;
A
#
# COMPACT_ATOMS: atom_id res chain seq x y z
N MET A 1 46.43 2.41 -10.18
CA MET A 1 45.73 1.32 -9.49
C MET A 1 45.11 1.91 -8.25
N ASN A 2 43.82 2.21 -8.32
CA ASN A 2 43.05 2.68 -7.18
C ASN A 2 42.48 1.40 -6.53
N PRO A 3 42.83 1.06 -5.28
CA PRO A 3 42.22 -0.09 -4.62
C PRO A 3 40.74 0.24 -4.41
N GLU A 4 39.91 -0.68 -4.87
CA GLU A 4 38.47 -0.64 -4.84
C GLU A 4 37.97 -0.19 -3.47
N SER A 5 37.16 0.87 -3.46
CA SER A 5 36.31 1.18 -2.32
C SER A 5 35.33 0.02 -2.18
N SER A 6 35.61 -0.90 -1.26
CA SER A 6 34.60 -1.76 -0.68
C SER A 6 33.46 -0.86 -0.22
N LEU A 7 32.34 -0.86 -0.93
CA LEU A 7 31.11 -0.29 -0.40
C LEU A 7 30.80 -1.09 0.86
N GLU A 8 31.11 -0.54 2.04
CA GLU A 8 30.53 -1.01 3.29
C GLU A 8 29.01 -0.78 3.17
N LEU A 9 28.28 -1.76 2.65
CA LEU A 9 26.83 -1.83 2.73
C LEU A 9 26.45 -2.25 4.15
N ARG A 10 26.89 -1.47 5.14
CA ARG A 10 26.33 -1.57 6.49
C ARG A 10 24.94 -0.97 6.44
N LEU A 11 23.98 -1.66 7.07
CA LEU A 11 22.66 -1.10 7.32
C LEU A 11 22.83 0.32 7.86
N PRO A 12 22.32 1.34 7.14
CA PRO A 12 22.44 2.69 7.63
C PRO A 12 21.71 2.75 8.97
N SER A 13 22.34 3.34 9.99
CA SER A 13 21.77 3.51 11.35
C SER A 13 20.43 4.27 11.40
N HIS A 14 19.96 4.74 10.24
CA HIS A 14 18.73 5.49 9.99
C HIS A 14 17.68 4.73 9.18
N VAL A 15 17.89 3.45 8.82
CA VAL A 15 16.79 2.57 8.40
C VAL A 15 16.29 1.91 9.67
N PRO A 16 15.16 2.34 10.25
CA PRO A 16 14.59 1.68 11.41
C PRO A 16 14.02 0.35 10.92
N LEU A 17 14.87 -0.67 10.82
CA LEU A 17 14.47 -2.07 10.89
C LEU A 17 14.15 -2.40 12.36
N GLU A 18 13.39 -1.53 13.02
CA GLU A 18 13.08 -1.60 14.45
C GLU A 18 12.14 -2.76 14.77
N ASP A 19 11.63 -3.45 13.75
CA ASP A 19 10.87 -4.69 13.87
C ASP A 19 11.42 -5.75 12.89
N ASP A 20 11.36 -7.03 13.25
CA ASP A 20 11.60 -8.23 12.40
C ASP A 20 10.70 -8.30 11.15
N ASN A 21 9.97 -7.23 10.88
CA ASN A 21 8.90 -7.10 9.90
C ASN A 21 9.36 -6.40 8.60
N TYR A 22 10.56 -5.80 8.58
CA TYR A 22 11.21 -5.24 7.38
C TYR A 22 10.25 -4.39 6.51
N PHE A 23 10.00 -4.82 5.26
CA PHE A 23 9.15 -4.10 4.30
C PHE A 23 7.65 -4.29 4.53
N LEU A 24 7.23 -5.22 5.39
CA LEU A 24 5.83 -5.44 5.74
C LEU A 24 5.58 -4.98 7.18
N PRO A 25 5.06 -3.75 7.41
CA PRO A 25 4.77 -3.27 8.75
C PRO A 25 3.82 -4.21 9.52
N PRO A 26 3.84 -4.19 10.87
CA PRO A 26 2.94 -5.04 11.65
C PRO A 26 1.47 -4.85 11.24
N PRO A 27 0.64 -5.90 11.35
CA PRO A 27 -0.77 -5.83 10.99
C PRO A 27 -1.44 -4.66 11.69
N THR A 28 -2.27 -3.91 10.96
CA THR A 28 -2.88 -2.74 11.56
C THR A 28 -3.89 -3.17 12.62
N SER A 29 -3.87 -2.51 13.77
CA SER A 29 -4.79 -2.83 14.85
C SER A 29 -6.23 -2.58 14.37
N ALA A 30 -7.18 -3.41 14.80
CA ALA A 30 -8.61 -3.18 14.50
C ALA A 30 -9.17 -1.91 15.16
N LYS A 31 -8.40 -1.25 16.03
CA LYS A 31 -8.79 0.03 16.64
C LYS A 31 -8.57 1.12 15.59
N GLY A 32 -9.67 1.79 15.21
CA GLY A 32 -9.67 2.95 14.32
C GLY A 32 -9.05 4.18 14.97
N PHE A 33 -9.52 5.37 14.61
CA PHE A 33 -8.97 6.61 15.16
C PHE A 33 -9.34 6.77 16.64
N SER A 34 -8.40 7.25 17.46
CA SER A 34 -8.65 7.52 18.88
C SER A 34 -9.57 8.72 19.10
N ASN A 35 -9.49 9.73 18.21
CA ASN A 35 -10.31 10.93 18.29
C ASN A 35 -11.61 10.78 17.48
N PRO A 36 -12.79 10.96 18.09
CA PRO A 36 -14.09 10.79 17.41
C PRO A 36 -14.33 11.81 16.29
N ILE A 37 -13.53 12.87 16.18
CA ILE A 37 -13.60 13.83 15.07
C ILE A 37 -13.48 13.15 13.70
N TYR A 38 -12.78 12.02 13.63
CA TYR A 38 -12.56 11.25 12.39
C TYR A 38 -13.63 10.20 12.10
N GLN A 39 -14.66 10.05 12.96
CA GLN A 39 -15.80 9.16 12.69
C GLN A 39 -16.47 9.38 11.31
N PRO A 40 -16.57 10.61 10.76
CA PRO A 40 -17.10 10.80 9.42
C PRO A 40 -16.32 10.03 8.34
N TRP A 41 -14.98 9.97 8.44
CA TRP A 41 -14.15 9.17 7.54
C TRP A 41 -14.40 7.67 7.72
N GLU A 42 -14.41 7.18 8.96
CA GLU A 42 -14.63 5.76 9.29
C GLU A 42 -15.99 5.26 8.81
N ARG A 43 -17.05 6.04 9.03
CA ARG A 43 -18.42 5.72 8.59
C ARG A 43 -18.53 5.69 7.08
N LEU A 44 -17.83 6.58 6.39
CA LEU A 44 -17.91 6.65 4.93
C LEU A 44 -17.14 5.50 4.29
N VAL A 45 -15.91 5.23 4.74
CA VAL A 45 -15.07 4.18 4.16
C VAL A 45 -15.60 2.77 4.46
N SER A 46 -16.23 2.55 5.63
CA SER A 46 -16.87 1.26 5.94
C SER A 46 -18.08 0.95 5.05
N ARG A 47 -18.71 1.98 4.47
CA ARG A 47 -19.81 1.87 3.51
C ARG A 47 -19.36 2.00 2.05
N LEU A 48 -18.06 2.14 1.80
CA LEU A 48 -17.52 2.45 0.47
C LEU A 48 -18.00 1.50 -0.62
N PRO A 49 -17.94 0.16 -0.47
CA PRO A 49 -18.48 -0.76 -1.49
C PRO A 49 -19.95 -0.52 -1.83
N ALA A 50 -20.79 -0.36 -0.81
CA ALA A 50 -22.22 -0.14 -0.98
C ALA A 50 -22.50 1.19 -1.69
N LEU A 51 -21.76 2.26 -1.34
CA LEU A 51 -21.90 3.59 -1.94
C LEU A 51 -21.42 3.64 -3.39
N ILE A 52 -20.41 2.86 -3.74
CA ILE A 52 -19.96 2.70 -5.13
C ILE A 52 -21.02 1.95 -5.93
N GLU A 53 -21.56 0.86 -5.39
CA GLU A 53 -22.59 0.06 -6.05
C GLU A 53 -23.90 0.84 -6.26
N SER A 54 -24.33 1.62 -5.25
CA SER A 54 -25.52 2.48 -5.32
C SER A 54 -25.30 3.79 -6.09
N ARG A 55 -24.05 4.12 -6.44
CA ARG A 55 -23.64 5.40 -7.09
C ARG A 55 -23.93 6.64 -6.23
N GLU A 56 -23.87 6.50 -4.91
CA GLU A 56 -24.14 7.58 -3.95
C GLU A 56 -22.85 8.18 -3.36
N LEU A 57 -21.68 7.59 -3.63
CA LEU A 57 -20.41 8.01 -3.04
C LEU A 57 -20.12 9.50 -3.21
N GLN A 58 -20.26 10.04 -4.43
CA GLN A 58 -19.97 11.46 -4.68
C GLN A 58 -20.89 12.37 -3.87
N MET A 59 -22.18 12.01 -3.76
CA MET A 59 -23.15 12.79 -2.99
C MET A 59 -22.81 12.77 -1.50
N GLU A 60 -22.43 11.62 -0.95
CA GLU A 60 -22.08 11.49 0.47
C GLU A 60 -20.76 12.22 0.79
N VAL A 61 -19.77 12.19 -0.12
CA VAL A 61 -18.52 12.96 0.06
C VAL A 61 -18.79 14.47 0.09
N GLN A 62 -19.73 15.00 -0.69
CA GLN A 62 -20.08 16.43 -0.65
C GLN A 62 -20.69 16.88 0.69
N LYS A 63 -21.21 15.94 1.50
CA LYS A 63 -21.74 16.21 2.85
C LYS A 63 -20.64 16.18 3.92
N LEU A 64 -19.43 15.73 3.57
CA LEU A 64 -18.34 15.56 4.50
C LEU A 64 -17.73 16.94 4.86
N PRO A 65 -17.55 17.25 6.16
CA PRO A 65 -16.82 18.45 6.55
C PRO A 65 -15.33 18.31 6.23
N VAL A 66 -14.64 19.44 6.04
CA VAL A 66 -13.18 19.46 6.01
C VAL A 66 -12.67 19.23 7.43
N LEU A 67 -12.09 18.05 7.68
CA LEU A 67 -11.55 17.69 8.99
C LEU A 67 -10.06 18.03 9.06
N SER A 68 -9.64 18.63 10.18
CA SER A 68 -8.23 18.85 10.48
C SER A 68 -7.57 17.54 10.94
N THR A 69 -6.35 17.31 10.47
CA THR A 69 -5.41 16.24 10.83
C THR A 69 -4.64 16.50 12.12
N GLY A 70 -4.79 17.68 12.74
CA GLY A 70 -4.05 18.07 13.95
C GLY A 70 -4.34 17.21 15.19
N SER A 71 -5.38 16.37 15.14
CA SER A 71 -5.72 15.41 16.20
C SER A 71 -5.21 13.98 15.93
N LEU A 72 -4.39 13.76 14.90
CA LEU A 72 -3.69 12.49 14.67
C LEU A 72 -2.46 12.40 15.57
N CYS A 73 -2.47 11.49 16.53
CA CYS A 73 -1.53 11.44 17.66
C CYS A 73 -0.38 10.44 17.48
N SER A 74 -0.48 9.50 16.52
CA SER A 74 0.52 8.44 16.35
C SER A 74 0.81 8.14 14.87
N GLY A 75 1.98 7.57 14.60
CA GLY A 75 2.35 7.13 13.24
C GLY A 75 1.35 6.12 12.65
N LEU A 76 0.72 5.29 13.49
CA LEU A 76 -0.35 4.38 13.07
C LEU A 76 -1.60 5.14 12.62
N GLU A 77 -2.00 6.20 13.33
CA GLU A 77 -3.14 7.03 12.94
C GLU A 77 -2.87 7.83 11.66
N TRP A 78 -1.63 8.29 11.44
CA TRP A 78 -1.26 8.92 10.17
C TRP A 78 -1.35 7.94 8.99
N ARG A 79 -0.85 6.71 9.15
CA ARG A 79 -0.99 5.64 8.15
C ARG A 79 -2.46 5.29 7.90
N GLU A 80 -3.25 5.18 8.96
CA GLU A 80 -4.69 4.91 8.88
C GLU A 80 -5.42 6.01 8.09
N ALA A 81 -5.15 7.28 8.41
CA ALA A 81 -5.70 8.42 7.69
C ALA A 81 -5.35 8.36 6.21
N TYR A 82 -4.11 8.00 5.87
CA TYR A 82 -3.67 7.86 4.49
C TYR A 82 -4.44 6.77 3.75
N VAL A 83 -4.58 5.57 4.36
CA VAL A 83 -5.34 4.46 3.78
C VAL A 83 -6.78 4.90 3.53
N VAL A 84 -7.47 5.39 4.56
CA VAL A 84 -8.89 5.78 4.47
C VAL A 84 -9.11 6.87 3.42
N LEU A 85 -8.31 7.94 3.45
CA LEU A 85 -8.44 9.05 2.51
C LEU A 85 -8.10 8.63 1.07
N CYS A 86 -7.12 7.74 0.88
CA CYS A 86 -6.80 7.21 -0.46
C CYS A 86 -7.94 6.35 -1.01
N PHE A 87 -8.54 5.47 -0.20
CA PHE A 87 -9.70 4.67 -0.62
C PHE A 87 -10.90 5.56 -0.96
N LEU A 88 -11.18 6.58 -0.14
CA LEU A 88 -12.26 7.54 -0.42
C LEU A 88 -11.98 8.37 -1.69
N ALA A 89 -10.75 8.88 -1.85
CA ALA A 89 -10.38 9.70 -3.00
C ALA A 89 -10.39 8.89 -4.31
N ASN A 90 -9.74 7.73 -4.35
CA ASN A 90 -9.75 6.86 -5.54
C ASN A 90 -11.17 6.36 -5.86
N GLY A 91 -11.96 6.02 -4.85
CA GLY A 91 -13.37 5.68 -5.03
C GLY A 91 -14.14 6.85 -5.64
N TYR A 92 -14.00 8.05 -5.09
CA TYR A 92 -14.69 9.26 -5.56
C TYR A 92 -14.34 9.59 -7.01
N ILE A 93 -13.06 9.49 -7.39
CA ILE A 93 -12.57 9.77 -8.74
C ILE A 93 -13.10 8.73 -9.73
N TRP A 94 -13.07 7.44 -9.39
CA TRP A 94 -13.26 6.36 -10.38
C TRP A 94 -14.62 5.63 -10.33
N ALA A 95 -15.47 5.86 -9.32
CA ALA A 95 -16.74 5.13 -9.17
C ALA A 95 -17.85 5.56 -10.15
N SER A 96 -17.77 6.77 -10.69
CA SER A 96 -18.75 7.28 -11.66
C SER A 96 -18.51 6.71 -13.07
N SER A 97 -19.52 6.82 -13.94
CA SER A 97 -19.41 6.37 -15.34
C SER A 97 -18.29 7.06 -16.11
N LEU A 98 -18.03 8.33 -15.78
CA LEU A 98 -16.86 9.10 -16.20
C LEU A 98 -16.08 9.51 -14.95
N PRO A 99 -14.74 9.47 -14.97
CA PRO A 99 -13.96 9.82 -13.80
C PRO A 99 -14.14 11.30 -13.44
N VAL A 100 -14.20 11.58 -12.14
CA VAL A 100 -14.28 12.96 -11.64
C VAL A 100 -12.88 13.57 -11.61
N ASP A 101 -12.74 14.75 -12.20
CA ASP A 101 -11.45 15.43 -12.35
C ASP A 101 -11.16 16.44 -11.23
N THR A 102 -12.07 16.62 -10.27
CA THR A 102 -11.93 17.55 -9.15
C THR A 102 -12.23 16.85 -7.84
N LEU A 103 -11.24 16.78 -6.95
CA LEU A 103 -11.37 16.20 -5.61
C LEU A 103 -11.75 17.32 -4.62
N PRO A 104 -12.87 17.20 -3.88
CA PRO A 104 -13.38 18.28 -3.04
C PRO A 104 -12.50 18.49 -1.79
N PRO A 105 -12.53 19.71 -1.18
CA PRO A 105 -11.71 20.07 -0.01
C PRO A 105 -11.79 19.07 1.15
N ALA A 106 -12.95 18.44 1.36
CA ALA A 106 -13.17 17.48 2.43
C ALA A 106 -12.29 16.21 2.31
N LEU A 107 -11.79 15.91 1.12
CA LEU A 107 -10.85 14.81 0.87
C LEU A 107 -9.44 15.31 0.53
N SER A 108 -9.33 16.30 -0.35
CA SER A 108 -8.04 16.80 -0.86
C SER A 108 -7.18 17.47 0.22
N VAL A 109 -7.74 18.35 1.07
CA VAL A 109 -6.99 19.06 2.10
C VAL A 109 -6.33 18.09 3.09
N PRO A 110 -7.08 17.21 3.79
CA PRO A 110 -6.47 16.26 4.72
C PRO A 110 -5.57 15.25 4.01
N LEU A 111 -5.92 14.81 2.79
CA LEU A 111 -5.09 13.85 2.06
C LEU A 111 -3.74 14.45 1.68
N LEU A 112 -3.70 15.71 1.24
CA LEU A 112 -2.46 16.41 0.92
C LEU A 112 -1.56 16.55 2.16
N GLU A 113 -2.14 16.90 3.30
CA GLU A 113 -1.37 17.05 4.54
C GLU A 113 -0.83 15.70 5.04
N VAL A 114 -1.66 14.67 5.08
CA VAL A 114 -1.25 13.31 5.48
C VAL A 114 -0.20 12.75 4.53
N ALA A 115 -0.41 12.88 3.22
CA ALA A 115 0.53 12.43 2.21
C ALA A 115 1.89 13.17 2.32
N GLY A 116 1.86 14.49 2.55
CA GLY A 116 3.05 15.29 2.81
C GLY A 116 3.79 14.86 4.08
N ARG A 117 3.07 14.60 5.18
CA ARG A 117 3.65 14.15 6.46
C ARG A 117 4.30 12.77 6.37
N LEU A 118 3.76 11.88 5.54
CA LEU A 118 4.25 10.53 5.30
C LEU A 118 5.21 10.40 4.12
N GLU A 119 5.49 11.51 3.41
CA GLU A 119 6.33 11.54 2.22
C GLU A 119 5.86 10.60 1.10
N LEU A 120 4.54 10.45 0.97
CA LEU A 120 3.89 9.65 -0.06
C LEU A 120 3.08 10.53 -1.02
N PRO A 121 2.82 10.07 -2.26
CA PRO A 121 1.91 10.78 -3.13
C PRO A 121 0.44 10.62 -2.62
N PRO A 122 -0.42 11.65 -2.77
CA PRO A 122 -1.83 11.64 -2.35
C PRO A 122 -2.72 10.84 -3.33
N VAL A 123 -2.44 9.55 -3.48
CA VAL A 123 -3.14 8.59 -4.35
C VAL A 123 -3.05 7.20 -3.70
N ALA A 124 -3.98 6.29 -4.01
CA ALA A 124 -3.92 4.91 -3.52
C ALA A 124 -2.67 4.16 -4.02
N THR A 125 -1.58 4.24 -3.25
CA THR A 125 -0.30 3.54 -3.47
C THR A 125 -0.36 2.11 -2.94
N TYR A 126 0.63 1.30 -3.31
CA TYR A 126 0.81 -0.05 -2.77
C TYR A 126 0.92 -0.07 -1.24
N ALA A 127 1.56 0.94 -0.62
CA ALA A 127 1.60 1.07 0.83
C ALA A 127 0.19 1.18 1.44
N GLY A 128 -0.65 2.03 0.89
CA GLY A 128 -2.03 2.22 1.37
C GLY A 128 -2.99 1.08 0.99
N LEU A 129 -2.81 0.46 -0.17
CA LEU A 129 -3.70 -0.60 -0.68
C LEU A 129 -3.39 -1.98 -0.10
N VAL A 130 -2.12 -2.22 0.23
CA VAL A 130 -1.60 -3.55 0.60
C VAL A 130 -0.97 -3.51 2.00
N LEU A 131 0.17 -2.82 2.14
CA LEU A 131 1.03 -2.92 3.34
C LEU A 131 0.34 -2.44 4.62
N TRP A 132 -0.59 -1.49 4.53
CA TRP A 132 -1.33 -0.93 5.66
C TRP A 132 -2.82 -1.30 5.67
N ASN A 133 -3.26 -2.17 4.76
CA ASN A 133 -4.68 -2.52 4.58
C ASN A 133 -5.00 -3.97 4.98
N TYR A 134 -4.39 -4.47 6.05
CA TYR A 134 -4.65 -5.83 6.51
C TYR A 134 -4.62 -5.98 8.03
N THR A 135 -5.36 -6.97 8.50
CA THR A 135 -5.30 -7.48 9.87
C THR A 135 -4.92 -8.96 9.84
N ASN A 136 -4.31 -9.43 10.91
CA ASN A 136 -4.02 -10.85 11.09
C ASN A 136 -4.94 -11.41 12.17
N THR A 137 -5.94 -12.20 11.75
CA THR A 137 -7.01 -12.68 12.63
C THR A 137 -6.65 -13.95 13.39
N LYS A 138 -5.56 -14.63 12.97
CA LYS A 138 -5.12 -15.90 13.54
C LYS A 138 -3.63 -15.79 13.85
N SER A 139 -3.23 -16.12 15.07
CA SER A 139 -1.83 -16.07 15.53
C SER A 139 -0.87 -17.07 14.83
N ASN A 140 -1.24 -17.62 13.68
CA ASN A 140 -0.57 -18.74 13.03
C ASN A 140 0.09 -18.41 11.67
N GLY A 141 0.54 -17.17 11.48
CA GLY A 141 1.39 -16.77 10.36
C GLY A 141 0.68 -15.92 9.30
N PHE A 142 1.25 -15.89 8.09
CA PHE A 142 0.85 -15.00 6.99
C PHE A 142 0.26 -15.73 5.78
N ARG A 143 -0.37 -16.88 6.02
CA ARG A 143 -1.15 -17.54 4.96
C ARG A 143 -2.30 -16.61 4.54
N PRO A 144 -2.58 -16.45 3.22
CA PRO A 144 -3.66 -15.59 2.74
C PRO A 144 -5.00 -15.80 3.47
N GLU A 145 -5.33 -17.04 3.84
CA GLU A 145 -6.57 -17.41 4.54
C GLU A 145 -6.62 -17.07 6.03
N SER A 146 -5.48 -16.70 6.63
CA SER A 146 -5.39 -16.21 8.01
C SER A 146 -5.50 -14.68 8.09
N LEU A 147 -5.37 -14.00 6.95
CA LEU A 147 -5.39 -12.55 6.83
C LEU A 147 -6.78 -12.03 6.46
N GLN A 148 -7.03 -10.76 6.75
CA GLN A 148 -8.24 -10.06 6.36
C GLN A 148 -7.90 -8.65 5.88
N VAL A 149 -8.51 -8.20 4.79
CA VAL A 149 -8.40 -6.81 4.33
C VAL A 149 -9.30 -5.89 5.16
N ARG A 150 -8.88 -4.64 5.35
CA ARG A 150 -9.70 -3.67 6.09
C ARG A 150 -10.69 -2.96 5.18
N TYR A 151 -10.23 -2.54 4.01
CA TYR A 151 -11.01 -1.77 3.05
C TYR A 151 -10.90 -2.36 1.65
N THR A 152 -11.99 -2.25 0.91
CA THR A 152 -12.12 -2.64 -0.50
C THR A 152 -12.98 -1.59 -1.21
N PHE A 153 -12.79 -1.44 -2.51
CA PHE A 153 -13.67 -0.62 -3.34
C PHE A 153 -14.95 -1.36 -3.72
N THR A 154 -14.86 -2.67 -3.93
CA THR A 154 -15.92 -3.48 -4.53
C THR A 154 -16.64 -4.39 -3.54
N GLY A 155 -16.06 -4.61 -2.36
CA GLY A 155 -16.58 -5.59 -1.38
C GLY A 155 -16.42 -7.05 -1.84
N THR A 156 -15.77 -7.31 -2.97
CA THR A 156 -15.64 -8.66 -3.52
C THR A 156 -14.54 -9.45 -2.84
N SER A 157 -14.74 -10.78 -2.76
CA SER A 157 -13.70 -11.70 -2.31
C SER A 157 -12.48 -11.69 -3.24
N ASP A 158 -12.67 -11.44 -4.53
CA ASP A 158 -11.60 -11.34 -5.53
C ASP A 158 -10.65 -10.18 -5.21
N GLU A 159 -11.20 -9.02 -4.84
CA GLU A 159 -10.39 -7.85 -4.44
C GLU A 159 -9.64 -8.10 -3.14
N ALA A 160 -10.33 -8.67 -2.15
CA ALA A 160 -9.68 -9.04 -0.90
C ALA A 160 -8.52 -10.01 -1.16
N TRP A 161 -8.76 -11.06 -1.96
CA TRP A 161 -7.72 -12.04 -2.29
C TRP A 161 -6.54 -11.41 -3.03
N PHE A 162 -6.80 -10.48 -3.95
CA PHE A 162 -5.75 -9.77 -4.66
C PHE A 162 -4.78 -9.05 -3.72
N TYR A 163 -5.29 -8.32 -2.72
CA TYR A 163 -4.42 -7.67 -1.73
C TYR A 163 -3.73 -8.68 -0.79
N LEU A 164 -4.44 -9.72 -0.34
CA LEU A 164 -3.90 -10.69 0.63
C LEU A 164 -2.80 -11.58 0.05
N ILE A 165 -2.85 -11.90 -1.24
CA ILE A 165 -1.73 -12.57 -1.94
C ILE A 165 -0.48 -11.70 -1.89
N SER A 166 -0.59 -10.41 -2.17
CA SER A 166 0.53 -9.47 -2.06
C SER A 166 1.08 -9.38 -0.63
N VAL A 167 0.21 -9.28 0.38
CA VAL A 167 0.65 -9.27 1.80
C VAL A 167 1.40 -10.56 2.17
N ALA A 168 0.93 -11.72 1.72
CA ALA A 168 1.58 -12.99 2.01
C ALA A 168 2.98 -13.08 1.36
N ILE A 169 3.15 -12.58 0.13
CA ILE A 169 4.45 -12.50 -0.54
C ILE A 169 5.41 -11.58 0.23
N GLU A 170 4.95 -10.39 0.64
CA GLU A 170 5.74 -9.46 1.45
C GLU A 170 6.18 -10.10 2.78
N ALA A 171 5.30 -10.90 3.39
CA ALA A 171 5.59 -11.55 4.65
C ALA A 171 6.67 -12.64 4.56
N GLU A 172 6.73 -13.37 3.44
CA GLU A 172 7.84 -14.29 3.15
C GLU A 172 9.16 -13.52 2.92
N GLY A 173 9.07 -12.33 2.32
CA GLY A 173 10.23 -11.48 2.01
C GLY A 173 11.01 -10.97 3.21
N ARG A 174 10.40 -10.98 4.40
CA ARG A 174 11.09 -10.65 5.66
C ARG A 174 12.32 -11.52 5.90
N HIS A 175 12.24 -12.81 5.56
CA HIS A 175 13.36 -13.74 5.72
C HIS A 175 14.48 -13.51 4.70
N VAL A 176 14.14 -13.01 3.51
CA VAL A 176 15.14 -12.70 2.47
C VAL A 176 16.10 -11.63 2.95
N VAL A 177 15.59 -10.57 3.58
CA VAL A 177 16.44 -9.45 4.01
C VAL A 177 17.49 -9.91 5.01
N GLN A 178 17.12 -10.76 5.97
CA GLN A 178 18.04 -11.37 6.94
C GLN A 178 19.12 -12.21 6.26
N LEU A 179 18.72 -13.06 5.33
CA LEU A 179 19.64 -13.96 4.63
C LEU A 179 20.61 -13.20 3.72
N VAL A 180 20.17 -12.10 3.11
CA VAL A 180 21.05 -11.25 2.30
C VAL A 180 22.16 -10.65 3.16
N PHE A 181 21.82 -10.07 4.31
CA PHE A 181 22.85 -9.53 5.21
C PHE A 181 23.78 -10.62 5.73
N SER A 182 23.24 -11.79 6.10
CA SER A 182 24.06 -12.94 6.48
C SER A 182 25.00 -13.38 5.36
N ALA A 183 24.53 -13.43 4.11
CA ALA A 183 25.36 -13.79 2.96
C ALA A 183 26.49 -12.78 2.75
N MET A 184 26.20 -11.49 2.89
CA MET A 184 27.21 -10.42 2.74
C MET A 184 28.29 -10.49 3.82
N ASP A 185 27.90 -10.69 5.10
CA ASP A 185 28.84 -10.84 6.21
C ASP A 185 29.73 -12.09 6.04
N ASN A 186 29.15 -13.20 5.58
CA ASN A 186 29.89 -14.44 5.30
C ASN A 186 30.86 -14.29 4.12
N LEU A 187 30.49 -13.53 3.08
CA LEU A 187 31.40 -13.19 1.99
C LEU A 187 32.58 -12.34 2.46
N GLU A 188 32.35 -11.37 3.36
CA GLU A 188 33.41 -10.52 3.92
C GLU A 188 34.41 -11.33 4.76
N THR A 189 33.89 -12.25 5.58
CA THR A 189 34.70 -13.16 6.41
C THR A 189 35.28 -14.35 5.64
N LYS A 190 34.95 -14.48 4.35
CA LYS A 190 35.35 -15.58 3.45
C LYS A 190 34.84 -16.95 3.87
N ASP A 191 33.72 -17.01 4.60
CA ASP A 191 32.98 -18.24 4.85
C ASP A 191 32.04 -18.53 3.67
N PHE A 192 32.62 -19.08 2.60
CA PHE A 192 31.88 -19.31 1.36
C PHE A 192 30.80 -20.40 1.49
N LEU A 193 30.93 -21.33 2.46
CA LEU A 193 29.93 -22.38 2.66
C LEU A 193 28.64 -21.79 3.25
N GLU A 194 28.78 -20.94 4.28
CA GLU A 194 27.62 -20.26 4.89
C GLU A 194 27.02 -19.21 3.94
N ALA A 195 27.84 -18.54 3.12
CA ALA A 195 27.33 -17.65 2.07
C ALA A 195 26.53 -18.41 1.00
N GLU A 196 27.00 -19.58 0.56
CA GLU A 196 26.30 -20.44 -0.40
C GLU A 196 24.97 -20.94 0.16
N ASP A 197 24.94 -21.38 1.43
CA ASP A 197 23.71 -21.83 2.07
C ASP A 197 22.68 -20.68 2.19
N ALA A 198 23.11 -19.48 2.59
CA ALA A 198 22.24 -18.31 2.66
C ALA A 198 21.61 -17.98 1.29
N LEU A 199 22.39 -18.01 0.21
CA LEU A 199 21.89 -17.81 -1.16
C LEU A 199 20.92 -18.94 -1.59
N ALA A 200 21.22 -20.19 -1.26
CA ALA A 200 20.33 -21.31 -1.53
C ALA A 200 18.99 -21.17 -0.78
N GLN A 201 19.01 -20.66 0.45
CA GLN A 201 17.81 -20.34 1.22
C GLN A 201 17.00 -19.20 0.60
N ILE A 202 17.66 -18.13 0.12
CA ILE A 202 16.99 -17.05 -0.63
C ILE A 202 16.27 -17.62 -1.86
N GLY A 203 16.93 -18.49 -2.63
CA GLY A 203 16.31 -19.16 -3.79
C GLY A 203 15.06 -19.96 -3.42
N LYS A 204 15.08 -20.68 -2.29
CA LYS A 204 13.89 -21.40 -1.77
C LYS A 204 12.75 -20.44 -1.42
N ILE A 205 13.04 -19.29 -0.82
CA ILE A 205 12.02 -18.29 -0.46
C ILE A 205 11.42 -17.66 -1.71
N ILE A 206 12.22 -17.31 -2.72
CA ILE A 206 11.72 -16.81 -4.01
C ILE A 206 10.79 -17.85 -4.66
N GLY A 207 11.16 -19.14 -4.59
CA GLY A 207 10.29 -20.24 -5.02
C GLY A 207 8.94 -20.23 -4.30
N LYS A 208 8.92 -20.09 -2.97
CA LYS A 208 7.68 -19.99 -2.19
C LYS A 208 6.86 -18.75 -2.55
N MET A 209 7.49 -17.61 -2.77
CA MET A 209 6.79 -16.38 -3.21
C MET A 209 6.09 -16.60 -4.56
N ASN A 210 6.76 -17.28 -5.49
CA ASN A 210 6.19 -17.63 -6.78
C ASN A 210 5.01 -18.60 -6.63
N ASP A 211 5.12 -19.60 -5.75
CA ASP A 211 4.01 -20.50 -5.43
C ASP A 211 2.81 -19.72 -4.88
N ILE A 212 3.03 -18.79 -3.94
CA ILE A 212 1.98 -17.91 -3.39
C ILE A 212 1.38 -17.04 -4.49
N LEU A 213 2.18 -16.46 -5.37
CA LEU A 213 1.70 -15.66 -6.50
C LEU A 213 0.76 -16.48 -7.41
N GLY A 214 1.10 -17.74 -7.70
CA GLY A 214 0.27 -18.65 -8.48
C GLY A 214 -1.13 -18.86 -7.89
N ARG A 215 -1.27 -18.71 -6.56
CA ARG A 215 -2.56 -18.82 -5.85
C ARG A 215 -3.52 -17.67 -6.15
N ILE A 216 -3.09 -16.62 -6.84
CA ILE A 216 -3.99 -15.53 -7.26
C ILE A 216 -5.19 -16.08 -8.04
N HIS A 217 -4.97 -17.11 -8.85
CA HIS A 217 -6.00 -17.76 -9.68
C HIS A 217 -7.04 -18.55 -8.87
N GLU A 218 -6.79 -18.85 -7.59
CA GLU A 218 -7.73 -19.60 -6.74
C GLU A 218 -9.03 -18.81 -6.49
N ARG A 219 -8.92 -17.49 -6.27
CA ARG A 219 -10.06 -16.66 -5.85
C ARG A 219 -10.14 -15.27 -6.48
N CYS A 220 -9.24 -14.93 -7.40
CA CYS A 220 -9.31 -13.69 -8.17
C CYS A 220 -9.51 -13.99 -9.66
N LYS A 221 -10.74 -13.84 -10.15
CA LYS A 221 -11.08 -14.09 -11.54
C LYS A 221 -10.54 -12.96 -12.43
N PRO A 222 -9.91 -13.26 -13.58
CA PRO A 222 -9.38 -12.25 -14.49
C PRO A 222 -10.40 -11.17 -14.90
N ASP A 223 -11.64 -11.58 -15.20
CA ASP A 223 -12.71 -10.65 -15.60
C ASP A 223 -13.13 -9.71 -14.47
N VAL A 224 -13.24 -10.24 -13.24
CA VAL A 224 -13.57 -9.43 -12.05
C VAL A 224 -12.44 -8.44 -11.78
N PHE A 225 -11.19 -8.89 -11.83
CA PHE A 225 -10.04 -8.01 -11.70
C PHE A 225 -10.05 -6.90 -12.75
N TYR A 226 -10.14 -7.26 -14.03
CA TYR A 226 -9.99 -6.29 -15.11
C TYR A 226 -11.12 -5.25 -15.13
N HIS A 227 -12.37 -5.67 -14.91
CA HIS A 227 -13.53 -4.81 -15.08
C HIS A 227 -14.04 -4.16 -13.79
N ARG A 228 -13.84 -4.79 -12.63
CA ARG A 228 -14.37 -4.28 -11.36
C ARG A 228 -13.30 -3.71 -10.43
N ILE A 229 -12.11 -4.32 -10.37
CA ILE A 229 -11.08 -3.94 -9.39
C ILE A 229 -10.10 -2.93 -9.99
N ARG A 230 -9.47 -3.29 -11.12
CA ARG A 230 -8.43 -2.50 -11.80
C ARG A 230 -8.82 -1.04 -12.06
N PRO A 231 -10.07 -0.66 -12.37
CA PRO A 231 -10.44 0.75 -12.52
C PRO A 231 -10.07 1.61 -11.30
N PHE A 232 -10.27 1.09 -10.08
CA PHE A 232 -9.99 1.82 -8.84
C PHE A 232 -8.50 1.89 -8.49
N LEU A 233 -7.68 0.99 -9.03
CA LEU A 233 -6.22 0.99 -8.83
C LEU A 233 -5.50 2.01 -9.71
N ARG A 234 -6.21 2.67 -10.64
CA ARG A 234 -5.62 3.64 -11.57
C ARG A 234 -5.23 4.93 -10.84
N GLY A 235 -4.12 5.49 -11.26
CA GLY A 235 -3.78 6.89 -10.97
C GLY A 235 -4.28 7.80 -12.09
N SER A 236 -4.06 9.09 -11.96
CA SER A 236 -4.50 10.10 -12.92
C SER A 236 -3.42 10.54 -13.93
N ARG A 237 -2.15 10.14 -13.74
CA ARG A 237 -1.04 10.56 -14.62
C ARG A 237 -1.12 9.88 -15.99
N GLY A 238 -1.25 10.70 -17.05
CA GLY A 238 -1.15 10.24 -18.43
C GLY A 238 -2.34 9.41 -18.90
N ILE A 239 -3.50 9.54 -18.26
CA ILE A 239 -4.72 8.83 -18.67
C ILE A 239 -5.58 9.74 -19.57
N PRO A 240 -6.03 9.28 -20.75
CA PRO A 240 -6.80 10.12 -21.68
C PRO A 240 -8.09 10.71 -21.10
N SER A 241 -8.75 9.99 -20.18
CA SER A 241 -9.99 10.47 -19.53
C SER A 241 -9.75 11.56 -18.47
N LEU A 242 -8.49 11.79 -18.05
CA LEU A 242 -8.08 12.83 -17.11
C LEU A 242 -6.79 13.50 -17.62
N PRO A 243 -6.86 14.26 -18.73
CA PRO A 243 -5.66 14.74 -19.44
C PRO A 243 -4.79 15.70 -18.61
N ARG A 244 -5.38 16.40 -17.64
CA ARG A 244 -4.68 17.29 -16.70
C ARG A 244 -4.37 16.63 -15.34
N GLY A 245 -4.71 15.34 -15.19
CA GLY A 245 -4.80 14.70 -13.89
C GLY A 245 -6.08 15.11 -13.15
N VAL A 246 -5.98 15.26 -11.84
CA VAL A 246 -7.08 15.65 -10.95
C VAL A 246 -6.75 16.98 -10.29
N PHE A 247 -7.71 17.89 -10.21
CA PHE A 247 -7.63 19.12 -9.44
C PHE A 247 -7.88 18.80 -7.96
N TYR A 248 -6.86 19.03 -7.13
CA TYR A 248 -6.98 18.91 -5.67
C TYR A 248 -7.42 20.27 -5.13
N ASP A 249 -8.73 20.46 -4.98
CA ASP A 249 -9.35 21.70 -4.51
C ASP A 249 -9.05 21.90 -3.03
N GLN A 250 -8.47 23.03 -2.63
CA GLN A 250 -8.17 23.35 -1.22
C GLN A 250 -9.14 24.37 -0.61
N GLY A 251 -10.23 24.69 -1.32
CA GLY A 251 -11.17 25.73 -0.93
C GLY A 251 -10.64 27.13 -1.23
N ASP A 252 -11.49 28.14 -1.07
CA ASP A 252 -11.13 29.56 -1.23
C ASP A 252 -10.36 29.87 -2.52
N THR A 253 -10.77 29.27 -3.64
CA THR A 253 -10.14 29.38 -4.97
C THR A 253 -8.71 28.85 -5.08
N LYS A 254 -8.22 28.12 -4.07
CA LYS A 254 -6.91 27.46 -4.06
C LYS A 254 -7.03 26.01 -4.52
N GLY A 255 -6.02 25.52 -5.22
CA GLY A 255 -5.92 24.13 -5.63
C GLY A 255 -4.99 23.97 -6.82
N GLU A 256 -4.62 22.73 -7.12
CA GLU A 256 -3.66 22.44 -8.18
C GLU A 256 -4.05 21.17 -8.95
N TRP A 257 -3.82 21.21 -10.27
CA TRP A 257 -3.90 20.03 -11.12
C TRP A 257 -2.70 19.13 -10.88
N ARG A 258 -2.96 17.87 -10.51
CA ARG A 258 -1.92 16.90 -10.17
C ARG A 258 -2.18 15.56 -10.83
N GLY A 259 -1.14 14.99 -11.43
CA GLY A 259 -1.15 13.67 -12.05
C GLY A 259 -0.27 12.69 -11.28
N TYR A 260 -0.87 11.64 -10.70
CA TYR A 260 -0.14 10.59 -9.98
C TYR A 260 -0.27 9.21 -10.65
N ARG A 261 0.74 8.35 -10.48
CA ARG A 261 0.65 6.94 -10.89
C ARG A 261 -0.11 6.18 -9.80
N GLY A 262 -0.98 5.25 -10.20
CA GLY A 262 -1.75 4.44 -9.26
C GLY A 262 -0.92 3.36 -8.58
N GLY A 263 -1.57 2.59 -7.72
CA GLY A 263 -0.98 1.44 -7.05
C GLY A 263 -0.49 0.39 -8.04
N SER A 264 0.71 -0.12 -7.80
CA SER A 264 1.32 -1.21 -8.58
C SER A 264 2.26 -2.01 -7.70
N ASN A 265 2.39 -3.31 -7.97
CA ASN A 265 3.39 -4.17 -7.31
C ASN A 265 4.82 -3.64 -7.51
N GLY A 266 5.08 -2.86 -8.57
CA GLY A 266 6.37 -2.18 -8.76
C GLY A 266 6.68 -1.08 -7.74
N GLN A 267 5.79 -0.83 -6.76
CA GLN A 267 6.03 0.04 -5.60
C GLN A 267 6.44 -0.75 -4.35
N SER A 268 6.47 -2.08 -4.42
CA SER A 268 7.01 -2.94 -3.34
C SER A 268 8.52 -2.80 -3.29
N ALA A 269 9.05 -2.43 -2.12
CA ALA A 269 10.49 -2.33 -1.90
C ALA A 269 11.18 -3.71 -1.94
N LEU A 270 10.47 -4.79 -1.62
CA LEU A 270 11.01 -6.14 -1.61
C LEU A 270 11.50 -6.58 -2.99
N PHE A 271 10.73 -6.32 -4.06
CA PHE A 271 11.13 -6.71 -5.40
C PHE A 271 12.39 -5.94 -5.85
N HIS A 272 12.41 -4.62 -5.64
CA HIS A 272 13.60 -3.81 -5.95
C HIS A 272 14.81 -4.24 -5.12
N PHE A 273 14.61 -4.59 -3.84
CA PHE A 273 15.69 -5.08 -2.99
C PHE A 273 16.29 -6.37 -3.55
N LEU A 274 15.46 -7.34 -3.92
CA LEU A 274 15.90 -8.59 -4.56
C LEU A 274 16.69 -8.35 -5.85
N ASP A 275 16.18 -7.49 -6.74
CA ASP A 275 16.87 -7.15 -7.99
C ASP A 275 18.23 -6.49 -7.71
N ILE A 276 18.29 -5.54 -6.78
CA ILE A 276 19.53 -4.81 -6.47
C ILE A 276 20.60 -5.72 -5.88
N VAL A 277 20.23 -6.63 -4.96
CA VAL A 277 21.21 -7.44 -4.22
C VAL A 277 21.70 -8.66 -5.01
N LEU A 278 20.94 -9.10 -6.02
CA LEU A 278 21.30 -10.23 -6.88
C LEU A 278 21.92 -9.82 -8.22
N GLY A 279 21.80 -8.54 -8.62
CA GLY A 279 22.37 -7.99 -9.87
C GLY A 279 21.57 -8.35 -11.11
#